data_AF-A0A257W8H8-F1
#
_entry.id   AF-A0A257W8H8-F1
#
_cell.length_a   1.000
_cell.length_b   1.000
_cell.length_c   1.000
_cell.angle_alpha   90.00
_cell.angle_beta   90.00
_cell.angle_gamma   90.00
#
_symmetry.space_group_name_H-M   'P 1'
#
loop_
_entity.id
_entity.type
_entity.pdbx_description
1 polymer ?
#
loop_
_entity_poly.entity_id
_entity_poly.type
_entity_poly.pdbx_seq_one_letter_code
_entity_poly.pdbx_strand_id
1 'polypeptide(L)'
;ETVALAGGSAGTYYVYIYGYAGATNPNYSLNINPGQSVSDDRFEPNNSFTQAANLGVLTGNHIEQELVMADAGDWYRFTMNGQGSSNSYVGVNFQHAAGDLDVEVYNSSGLRFGLSDGVTNSEVVSLSGLSAGTYYVHVYGYRGVANPNYSLTVTPGIASTVPAPPSSNPTSSNPIPTIPAPTTPVASGYQIDMNMQGLTASQQAIFRDAALHWQQVIIGDVPNSVYNGRTVDDLLIAVSAGYIDGRGGVLGGANADRFRAGSQLPYHGTIQFDSADLAGMESDGTLRDVVLHEIGHVLGIGTLWQSRGLLAGAGTSNSGFIGPHAVAEYNALTGGHAIAVPVENAGGSGTRDAHWRESIFGSELMTGYVGPGVNLPLSRMTIASLADLGYQVDMSAADPYQV
;
A
#
# COMPACT_ATOMS: atom_id res chain seq x y z
N GLU A 1 -18.63 -28.90 29.64
CA GLU A 1 -19.23 -28.36 28.40
C GLU A 1 -19.10 -26.84 28.37
N THR A 2 -18.79 -26.27 27.22
CA THR A 2 -18.70 -24.83 26.98
C THR A 2 -19.33 -24.49 25.64
N VAL A 3 -20.11 -23.41 25.58
CA VAL A 3 -20.67 -22.84 24.35
C VAL A 3 -20.10 -21.44 24.19
N ALA A 4 -19.50 -21.16 23.03
CA ALA A 4 -18.95 -19.84 22.73
C ALA A 4 -20.06 -18.84 22.37
N LEU A 5 -19.94 -17.60 22.86
CA LEU A 5 -20.87 -16.50 22.56
C LEU A 5 -20.28 -15.49 21.56
N ALA A 6 -19.12 -15.78 20.97
CA ALA A 6 -18.45 -14.90 20.00
C ALA A 6 -19.31 -14.67 18.75
N GLY A 7 -19.45 -13.41 18.34
CA GLY A 7 -20.23 -13.01 17.15
C GLY A 7 -21.75 -12.98 17.35
N GLY A 8 -22.26 -13.21 18.57
CA GLY A 8 -23.67 -13.03 18.89
C GLY A 8 -24.05 -11.56 19.00
N SER A 9 -25.15 -11.14 18.38
CA SER A 9 -25.67 -9.79 18.51
C SER A 9 -26.18 -9.51 19.93
N ALA A 10 -26.21 -8.25 20.35
CA ALA A 10 -26.84 -7.87 21.61
C ALA A 10 -28.31 -8.34 21.65
N GLY A 11 -28.71 -9.00 22.73
CA GLY A 11 -30.04 -9.57 22.82
C GLY A 11 -30.25 -10.47 24.02
N THR A 12 -31.49 -10.97 24.16
CA THR A 12 -31.83 -11.95 25.19
C THR A 12 -31.54 -13.35 24.68
N TYR A 13 -30.71 -14.09 25.42
CA TYR A 13 -30.36 -15.48 25.12
C TYR A 13 -30.93 -16.43 26.17
N TYR A 14 -31.21 -17.66 25.75
CA TYR A 14 -31.69 -18.72 26.63
C TYR A 14 -30.69 -19.87 26.62
N VAL A 15 -30.32 -20.37 27.80
CA VAL A 15 -29.44 -21.54 27.96
C VAL A 15 -30.30 -22.76 28.26
N TYR A 16 -30.18 -23.81 27.44
CA TYR A 16 -30.85 -25.08 27.65
C TYR A 16 -29.84 -26.19 27.98
N ILE A 17 -29.93 -26.72 29.20
CA ILE A 17 -29.02 -27.77 29.73
C ILE A 17 -29.82 -29.07 29.84
N TYR A 18 -29.32 -30.14 29.21
CA TYR A 18 -29.97 -31.45 29.23
C TYR A 18 -28.93 -32.57 29.36
N GLY A 19 -29.33 -33.68 29.98
CA GLY A 19 -28.48 -34.86 30.09
C GLY A 19 -28.55 -35.73 28.84
N TYR A 20 -27.40 -36.24 28.41
CA TYR A 20 -27.33 -37.18 27.29
C TYR A 20 -28.17 -38.43 27.57
N ALA A 21 -29.00 -38.83 26.60
CA ALA A 21 -29.90 -39.99 26.69
C ALA A 21 -30.81 -40.01 27.94
N GLY A 22 -31.23 -38.85 28.43
CA GLY A 22 -32.12 -38.74 29.59
C GLY A 22 -31.43 -38.91 30.95
N ALA A 23 -30.09 -38.88 30.98
CA ALA A 23 -29.34 -38.87 32.22
C ALA A 23 -29.71 -37.65 33.08
N THR A 24 -29.68 -37.82 34.41
CA THR A 24 -29.89 -36.72 35.37
C THR A 24 -28.62 -36.49 36.17
N ASN A 25 -28.26 -35.22 36.34
CA ASN A 25 -27.21 -34.81 37.27
C ASN A 25 -27.72 -33.59 38.06
N PRO A 26 -28.07 -33.75 39.35
CA PRO A 26 -28.56 -32.65 40.16
C PRO A 26 -27.45 -31.68 40.59
N ASN A 27 -26.18 -32.04 40.41
CA ASN A 27 -25.03 -31.26 40.88
C ASN A 27 -24.20 -30.77 39.70
N TYR A 28 -24.56 -29.58 39.19
CA TYR A 28 -23.77 -28.86 38.21
C TYR A 28 -23.71 -27.37 38.54
N SER A 29 -22.71 -26.69 37.98
CA SER A 29 -22.56 -25.23 38.05
C SER A 29 -22.64 -24.64 36.65
N LEU A 30 -23.38 -23.54 36.50
CA LEU A 30 -23.42 -22.73 35.29
C LEU A 30 -22.59 -21.46 35.51
N ASN A 31 -21.62 -21.21 34.63
CA ASN A 31 -20.87 -19.97 34.58
C ASN A 31 -21.19 -19.27 33.24
N ILE A 32 -21.66 -18.03 33.31
CA ILE A 32 -21.90 -17.18 32.15
C ILE A 32 -20.97 -15.98 32.26
N ASN A 33 -20.09 -15.83 31.27
CA ASN A 33 -19.24 -14.67 31.13
C ASN A 33 -19.65 -13.93 29.84
N PRO A 34 -20.44 -12.84 29.94
CA PRO A 34 -20.89 -12.08 28.76
C PRO A 34 -19.79 -11.21 28.14
N GLY A 35 -18.56 -11.21 28.66
CA GLY A 35 -17.54 -10.21 28.34
C GLY A 35 -17.74 -8.91 29.12
N GLN A 36 -16.71 -8.08 29.17
CA GLN A 36 -16.78 -6.74 29.78
C GLN A 36 -17.57 -5.83 28.83
N SER A 37 -18.59 -5.13 29.34
CA SER A 37 -19.13 -3.95 28.66
C SER A 37 -18.05 -2.87 28.72
N VAL A 38 -17.26 -2.72 27.65
CA VAL A 38 -16.56 -1.47 27.43
C VAL A 38 -17.63 -0.39 27.26
N SER A 39 -17.48 0.75 27.94
CA SER A 39 -18.30 1.91 27.60
C SER A 39 -17.94 2.27 26.18
N ASP A 40 -18.90 2.07 25.28
CA ASP A 40 -18.73 2.46 23.89
C ASP A 40 -18.69 3.99 23.75
N ASP A 41 -18.37 4.47 22.56
CA ASP A 41 -18.21 5.89 22.32
C ASP A 41 -19.52 6.68 22.17
N ARG A 42 -19.39 7.99 21.97
CA ARG A 42 -20.50 8.95 21.97
C ARG A 42 -21.44 8.82 20.76
N PHE A 43 -21.07 8.05 19.74
CA PHE A 43 -21.83 7.95 18.50
C PHE A 43 -22.80 6.77 18.47
N GLU A 44 -22.81 5.95 19.52
CA GLU A 44 -23.70 4.79 19.59
C GLU A 44 -25.20 5.16 19.70
N PRO A 45 -26.09 4.42 19.01
CA PRO A 45 -25.78 3.27 18.14
C PRO A 45 -25.40 3.67 16.71
N ASN A 46 -24.26 3.20 16.18
CA ASN A 46 -23.84 3.43 14.79
C ASN A 46 -23.52 2.15 14.00
N ASN A 47 -23.99 0.99 14.47
CA ASN A 47 -23.55 -0.35 14.04
C ASN A 47 -24.06 -0.82 12.67
N SER A 48 -24.66 0.06 11.88
CA SER A 48 -25.16 -0.27 10.55
C SER A 48 -25.20 0.93 9.62
N PHE A 49 -25.18 0.65 8.31
CA PHE A 49 -25.32 1.66 7.26
C PHE A 49 -26.52 2.61 7.49
N THR A 50 -27.65 2.11 7.98
CA THR A 50 -28.87 2.92 8.24
C THR A 50 -28.80 3.72 9.54
N GLN A 51 -27.93 3.33 10.47
CA GLN A 51 -27.71 4.00 11.76
C GLN A 51 -26.45 4.87 11.76
N ALA A 52 -25.77 5.01 10.62
CA ALA A 52 -24.51 5.74 10.51
C ALA A 52 -24.57 7.13 11.17
N ALA A 53 -23.62 7.38 12.06
CA ALA A 53 -23.45 8.63 12.78
C ALA A 53 -23.23 9.79 11.79
N ASN A 54 -24.09 10.80 11.87
CA ASN A 54 -24.11 11.87 10.89
C ASN A 54 -23.18 13.02 11.25
N LEU A 55 -22.03 13.10 10.59
CA LEU A 55 -21.04 14.18 10.73
C LEU A 55 -21.46 15.46 9.96
N GLY A 56 -22.52 15.39 9.16
CA GLY A 56 -23.07 16.53 8.44
C GLY A 56 -22.30 16.89 7.17
N VAL A 57 -22.43 18.15 6.74
CA VAL A 57 -21.71 18.69 5.57
C VAL A 57 -20.35 19.19 6.04
N LEU A 58 -19.28 18.56 5.54
CA LEU A 58 -17.92 18.92 5.93
C LEU A 58 -17.36 19.97 4.96
N THR A 59 -16.95 21.10 5.50
CA THR A 59 -16.38 22.23 4.74
C THR A 59 -14.87 22.39 4.94
N GLY A 60 -14.23 21.43 5.59
CA GLY A 60 -12.82 21.41 5.93
C GLY A 60 -12.45 20.11 6.64
N ASN A 61 -11.18 19.97 7.05
CA ASN A 61 -10.71 18.79 7.78
C ASN A 61 -11.53 18.60 9.06
N HIS A 62 -12.03 17.39 9.27
CA HIS A 62 -12.86 16.99 10.39
C HIS A 62 -12.17 15.86 11.14
N ILE A 63 -12.07 15.95 12.47
CA ILE A 63 -11.38 14.95 13.29
C ILE A 63 -12.30 14.58 14.45
N GLU A 64 -12.54 13.29 14.61
CA GLU A 64 -13.19 12.69 15.77
C GLU A 64 -12.17 11.85 16.54
N GLN A 65 -12.08 12.08 17.85
CA GLN A 65 -11.15 11.38 18.75
C GLN A 65 -11.93 10.61 19.81
N GLU A 66 -11.21 9.75 20.55
CA GLU A 66 -11.76 8.95 21.66
C GLU A 66 -12.91 8.04 21.19
N LEU A 67 -12.75 7.45 20.00
CA LEU A 67 -13.69 6.49 19.43
C LEU A 67 -13.31 5.08 19.88
N VAL A 68 -14.29 4.20 20.01
CA VAL A 68 -14.10 2.86 20.57
C VAL A 68 -14.72 1.85 19.63
N MET A 69 -13.93 0.89 19.14
CA MET A 69 -14.46 -0.25 18.38
C MET A 69 -14.84 -1.34 19.40
N ALA A 70 -16.09 -1.34 19.85
CA ALA A 70 -16.58 -2.30 20.84
C ALA A 70 -17.39 -3.46 20.23
N ASP A 71 -17.87 -3.31 18.99
CA ASP A 71 -18.70 -4.31 18.33
C ASP A 71 -18.34 -4.58 16.86
N ALA A 72 -19.32 -4.86 16.00
CA ALA A 72 -19.10 -5.40 14.66
C ALA A 72 -18.59 -4.35 13.66
N GLY A 73 -18.78 -3.06 13.94
CA GLY A 73 -18.24 -1.98 13.12
C GLY A 73 -19.02 -0.69 13.23
N ASP A 74 -18.30 0.41 13.14
CA ASP A 74 -18.81 1.75 13.34
C ASP A 74 -19.09 2.41 12.00
N TRP A 75 -20.32 2.88 11.80
CA TRP A 75 -20.70 3.59 10.59
C TRP A 75 -20.78 5.09 10.81
N TYR A 76 -20.14 5.85 9.93
CA TYR A 76 -20.24 7.31 9.87
C TYR A 76 -20.77 7.74 8.51
N ARG A 77 -21.45 8.88 8.44
CA ARG A 77 -21.81 9.51 7.18
C ARG A 77 -21.47 10.99 7.17
N PHE A 78 -21.03 11.48 6.03
CA PHE A 78 -20.72 12.88 5.80
C PHE A 78 -21.07 13.31 4.37
N THR A 79 -21.18 14.61 4.15
CA THR A 79 -21.42 15.18 2.82
C THR A 79 -20.24 16.04 2.40
N MET A 80 -19.68 15.75 1.23
CA MET A 80 -18.75 16.61 0.51
C MET A 80 -19.51 17.60 -0.36
N ASN A 81 -19.23 18.88 -0.24
CA ASN A 81 -19.89 19.91 -1.05
C ASN A 81 -19.14 20.24 -2.36
N GLY A 82 -17.94 19.70 -2.54
CA GLY A 82 -17.19 19.72 -3.80
C GLY A 82 -16.59 18.37 -4.13
N GLN A 83 -15.99 18.27 -5.31
CA GLN A 83 -15.22 17.07 -5.69
C GLN A 83 -14.02 16.91 -4.76
N GLY A 84 -13.73 15.67 -4.36
CA GLY A 84 -12.53 15.34 -3.60
C GLY A 84 -11.27 15.77 -4.37
N SER A 85 -10.41 16.52 -3.68
CA SER A 85 -9.10 16.89 -4.17
C SER A 85 -8.10 15.74 -3.95
N SER A 86 -6.87 15.87 -4.44
CA SER A 86 -5.78 14.95 -4.12
C SER A 86 -5.50 14.83 -2.62
N ASN A 87 -5.90 15.83 -1.82
CA ASN A 87 -5.73 15.86 -0.37
C ASN A 87 -6.98 15.37 0.38
N SER A 88 -8.05 14.99 -0.32
CA SER A 88 -9.27 14.52 0.30
C SER A 88 -9.16 13.02 0.61
N TYR A 89 -9.42 12.62 1.85
CA TYR A 89 -9.30 11.24 2.33
C TYR A 89 -10.19 10.99 3.55
N VAL A 90 -10.44 9.71 3.82
CA VAL A 90 -10.87 9.19 5.13
C VAL A 90 -9.68 8.44 5.73
N GLY A 91 -9.33 8.74 6.96
CA GLY A 91 -8.22 8.10 7.66
C GLY A 91 -8.63 7.67 9.06
N VAL A 92 -8.17 6.51 9.49
CA VAL A 92 -8.35 5.98 10.84
C VAL A 92 -6.96 5.81 11.43
N ASN A 93 -6.72 6.33 12.65
CA ASN A 93 -5.50 6.06 13.40
C ASN A 93 -5.85 5.33 14.70
N PHE A 94 -5.12 4.27 15.00
CA PHE A 94 -5.35 3.38 16.14
C PHE A 94 -4.02 2.75 16.57
N GLN A 95 -4.04 1.93 17.62
CA GLN A 95 -2.92 1.07 17.96
C GLN A 95 -3.22 -0.34 17.48
N HIS A 96 -2.54 -0.83 16.45
CA HIS A 96 -2.74 -2.18 15.91
C HIS A 96 -2.55 -3.27 16.99
N ALA A 97 -1.60 -3.06 17.91
CA ALA A 97 -1.38 -3.95 19.05
C ALA A 97 -2.58 -4.03 20.02
N ALA A 98 -3.49 -3.07 19.99
CA ALA A 98 -4.72 -3.06 20.78
C ALA A 98 -5.93 -3.64 20.02
N GLY A 99 -5.77 -3.96 18.74
CA GLY A 99 -6.81 -4.45 17.83
C GLY A 99 -6.63 -3.86 16.44
N ASP A 100 -6.55 -4.69 15.42
CA ASP A 100 -6.40 -4.26 14.05
C ASP A 100 -7.72 -3.74 13.47
N LEU A 101 -7.74 -2.53 12.91
CA LEU A 101 -8.93 -1.90 12.34
C LEU A 101 -8.73 -1.69 10.85
N ASP A 102 -9.76 -2.03 10.07
CA ASP A 102 -9.86 -1.78 8.64
C ASP A 102 -10.86 -0.63 8.39
N VAL A 103 -10.76 0.03 7.23
CA VAL A 103 -11.72 1.06 6.83
C VAL A 103 -12.17 0.92 5.38
N GLU A 104 -13.48 1.09 5.18
CA GLU A 104 -14.12 1.12 3.87
C GLU A 104 -14.90 2.43 3.68
N VAL A 105 -14.96 2.90 2.43
CA VAL A 105 -15.77 4.06 2.05
C VAL A 105 -16.80 3.68 1.00
N TYR A 106 -18.06 4.07 1.22
CA TYR A 106 -19.21 3.82 0.35
C TYR A 106 -19.90 5.12 -0.08
N ASN A 107 -20.62 5.10 -1.20
CA ASN A 107 -21.59 6.18 -1.50
C ASN A 107 -22.98 5.90 -0.90
N SER A 108 -23.90 6.85 -1.10
CA SER A 108 -25.30 6.76 -0.70
C SER A 108 -26.12 5.62 -1.30
N SER A 109 -25.64 4.97 -2.36
CA SER A 109 -26.27 3.77 -2.93
C SER A 109 -25.73 2.46 -2.34
N GLY A 110 -24.76 2.51 -1.43
CA GLY A 110 -24.11 1.33 -0.84
C GLY A 110 -23.00 0.73 -1.70
N LEU A 111 -22.50 1.43 -2.73
CA LEU A 111 -21.36 1.00 -3.52
C LEU A 111 -20.05 1.38 -2.82
N ARG A 112 -19.15 0.40 -2.60
CA ARG A 112 -17.82 0.61 -2.01
C ARG A 112 -16.86 1.23 -3.03
N PHE A 113 -16.22 2.34 -2.67
CA PHE A 113 -15.23 3.07 -3.48
C PHE A 113 -13.79 2.73 -3.11
N GLY A 114 -13.54 2.46 -1.85
CA GLY A 114 -12.20 2.17 -1.36
C GLY A 114 -12.24 1.33 -0.10
N LEU A 115 -11.14 0.64 0.11
CA LEU A 115 -10.83 -0.22 1.24
C LEU A 115 -9.37 0.05 1.59
N SER A 116 -9.07 0.08 2.88
CA SER A 116 -7.73 0.00 3.43
C SER A 116 -7.81 -1.05 4.55
N ASP A 117 -7.15 -2.18 4.32
CA ASP A 117 -7.10 -3.38 5.18
C ASP A 117 -5.64 -3.75 5.50
N GLY A 118 -4.83 -2.72 5.72
CA GLY A 118 -3.45 -2.84 6.14
C GLY A 118 -3.33 -3.41 7.55
N VAL A 119 -2.08 -3.54 8.01
CA VAL A 119 -1.76 -4.06 9.36
C VAL A 119 -0.93 -3.05 10.15
N THR A 120 -0.98 -1.79 9.75
CA THR A 120 -0.25 -0.70 10.39
C THR A 120 -1.14 -0.01 11.43
N ASN A 121 -0.63 1.02 12.10
CA ASN A 121 -1.42 1.80 13.06
C ASN A 121 -2.40 2.79 12.39
N SER A 122 -2.50 2.75 11.06
CA SER A 122 -3.33 3.66 10.30
C SER A 122 -3.90 3.01 9.05
N GLU A 123 -5.16 3.33 8.76
CA GLU A 123 -5.80 2.98 7.49
C GLU A 123 -6.29 4.24 6.79
N VAL A 124 -6.11 4.31 5.46
CA VAL A 124 -6.43 5.52 4.68
C VAL A 124 -7.08 5.16 3.35
N VAL A 125 -8.27 5.72 3.11
CA VAL A 125 -8.97 5.64 1.84
C VAL A 125 -9.05 7.02 1.19
N SER A 126 -8.47 7.17 0.00
CA SER A 126 -8.52 8.42 -0.75
C SER A 126 -9.95 8.73 -1.22
N LEU A 127 -10.34 10.00 -1.09
CA LEU A 127 -11.58 10.55 -1.66
C LEU A 127 -11.31 11.34 -2.95
N SER A 128 -10.07 11.34 -3.45
CA SER A 128 -9.69 12.12 -4.62
C SER A 128 -10.52 11.76 -5.85
N GLY A 129 -11.06 12.78 -6.52
CA GLY A 129 -11.88 12.64 -7.72
C GLY A 129 -13.33 12.22 -7.45
N LEU A 130 -13.68 11.82 -6.22
CA LEU A 130 -15.06 11.51 -5.85
C LEU A 130 -15.91 12.78 -5.90
N SER A 131 -17.04 12.73 -6.62
CA SER A 131 -17.94 13.87 -6.78
C SER A 131 -18.49 14.37 -5.44
N ALA A 132 -18.95 15.63 -5.40
CA ALA A 132 -19.75 16.12 -4.30
C ALA A 132 -20.94 15.18 -4.06
N GLY A 133 -21.22 14.86 -2.80
CA GLY A 133 -22.21 13.84 -2.46
C GLY A 133 -22.09 13.38 -1.01
N THR A 134 -23.01 12.49 -0.62
CA THR A 134 -23.00 11.86 0.70
C THR A 134 -22.25 10.53 0.63
N TYR A 135 -21.31 10.36 1.54
CA TYR A 135 -20.46 9.18 1.67
C TYR A 135 -20.61 8.59 3.07
N TYR A 136 -20.35 7.29 3.15
CA TYR A 136 -20.40 6.50 4.37
C TYR A 136 -19.02 5.90 4.60
N VAL A 137 -18.57 5.94 5.85
CA VAL A 137 -17.36 5.27 6.33
C VAL A 137 -17.80 4.09 7.16
N HIS A 138 -17.17 2.94 6.95
CA HIS A 138 -17.31 1.77 7.80
C HIS A 138 -15.93 1.47 8.37
N VAL A 139 -15.77 1.64 9.68
CA VAL A 139 -14.57 1.21 10.42
C VAL A 139 -14.93 -0.11 11.09
N TYR A 140 -14.09 -1.13 10.98
CA TYR A 140 -14.37 -2.41 11.63
C TYR A 140 -13.08 -3.11 12.03
N GLY A 141 -13.14 -3.94 13.07
CA GLY A 141 -11.98 -4.74 13.46
C GLY A 141 -11.74 -5.90 12.51
N TYR A 142 -10.48 -6.14 12.10
CA TYR A 142 -10.10 -7.33 11.34
C TYR A 142 -10.50 -8.59 12.11
N ARG A 143 -11.35 -9.44 11.50
CA ARG A 143 -11.97 -10.62 12.14
C ARG A 143 -12.79 -10.30 13.41
N GLY A 144 -13.30 -9.08 13.53
CA GLY A 144 -14.16 -8.64 14.63
C GLY A 144 -13.40 -8.40 15.94
N VAL A 145 -12.12 -8.01 15.86
CA VAL A 145 -11.38 -7.57 17.04
C VAL A 145 -11.90 -6.22 17.53
N ALA A 146 -11.93 -6.04 18.85
CA ALA A 146 -12.21 -4.74 19.45
C ALA A 146 -10.95 -3.87 19.44
N ASN A 147 -11.11 -2.55 19.47
CA ASN A 147 -10.03 -1.59 19.71
C ASN A 147 -10.52 -0.51 20.69
N PRO A 148 -9.85 -0.34 21.84
CA PRO A 148 -10.32 0.56 22.90
C PRO A 148 -10.14 2.05 22.58
N ASN A 149 -9.40 2.42 21.52
CA ASN A 149 -9.20 3.81 21.14
C ASN A 149 -8.75 3.95 19.68
N TYR A 150 -9.56 4.62 18.87
CA TYR A 150 -9.15 5.11 17.57
C TYR A 150 -9.60 6.56 17.32
N SER A 151 -9.10 7.14 16.25
CA SER A 151 -9.55 8.44 15.74
C SER A 151 -9.89 8.35 14.27
N LEU A 152 -10.92 9.10 13.87
CA LEU A 152 -11.37 9.24 12.49
C LEU A 152 -11.03 10.64 12.00
N THR A 153 -10.35 10.73 10.85
CA THR A 153 -10.09 11.98 10.14
C THR A 153 -10.77 11.94 8.79
N VAL A 154 -11.50 13.00 8.44
CA VAL A 154 -12.09 13.18 7.10
C VAL A 154 -11.65 14.53 6.56
N THR A 155 -10.85 14.51 5.49
CA THR A 155 -10.63 15.68 4.65
C THR A 155 -11.57 15.61 3.45
N PRO A 156 -12.69 16.35 3.43
CA PRO A 156 -13.68 16.26 2.36
C PRO A 156 -13.21 16.96 1.09
N GLY A 157 -13.90 16.69 -0.02
CA GLY A 157 -13.92 17.56 -1.18
C GLY A 157 -14.72 18.82 -0.92
N ILE A 158 -14.12 19.98 -1.18
CA ILE A 158 -14.75 21.30 -0.99
C ILE A 158 -14.91 22.02 -2.32
N ALA A 159 -16.06 22.67 -2.52
CA ALA A 159 -16.32 23.40 -3.76
C ALA A 159 -15.39 24.62 -3.88
N SER A 160 -14.59 24.68 -4.94
CA SER A 160 -13.77 25.85 -5.25
C SER A 160 -14.65 27.05 -5.58
N THR A 161 -14.49 28.15 -4.85
CA THR A 161 -15.22 29.41 -5.11
C THR A 161 -14.51 30.34 -6.11
N VAL A 162 -13.61 29.82 -6.95
CA VAL A 162 -12.74 30.64 -7.84
C VAL A 162 -13.13 30.48 -9.31
N PRO A 163 -13.42 31.56 -10.07
CA PRO A 163 -13.72 31.49 -11.51
C PRO A 163 -12.47 31.19 -12.37
N ALA A 164 -12.63 30.37 -13.41
CA ALA A 164 -11.53 29.87 -14.26
C ALA A 164 -10.91 30.92 -15.21
N PRO A 165 -9.58 30.90 -15.47
CA PRO A 165 -8.92 31.70 -16.51
C PRO A 165 -8.73 30.94 -17.86
N PRO A 166 -8.57 31.64 -19.00
CA PRO A 166 -8.47 31.02 -20.33
C PRO A 166 -7.04 30.66 -20.76
N SER A 167 -6.94 29.62 -21.61
CA SER A 167 -5.72 28.92 -22.05
C SER A 167 -5.07 29.46 -23.35
N SER A 168 -3.73 29.40 -23.45
CA SER A 168 -3.00 29.24 -24.73
C SER A 168 -1.55 28.73 -24.56
N ASN A 169 -1.10 27.92 -25.53
CA ASN A 169 0.27 27.37 -25.72
C ASN A 169 0.80 27.82 -27.11
N PRO A 170 2.12 27.97 -27.34
CA PRO A 170 2.76 27.13 -28.39
C PRO A 170 4.27 26.78 -28.20
N THR A 171 4.69 25.82 -29.04
CA THR A 171 5.97 25.08 -29.20
C THR A 171 7.19 25.85 -29.75
N SER A 172 8.42 25.33 -29.53
CA SER A 172 9.63 25.65 -30.33
C SER A 172 10.70 24.54 -30.28
N SER A 173 11.34 24.28 -31.42
CA SER A 173 12.38 23.27 -31.72
C SER A 173 13.71 23.91 -32.14
N ASN A 174 14.86 23.30 -31.82
CA ASN A 174 16.10 23.42 -32.62
C ASN A 174 17.17 22.33 -32.26
N PRO A 175 18.01 21.85 -33.21
CA PRO A 175 18.95 20.72 -33.02
C PRO A 175 20.44 21.13 -32.94
N ILE A 176 21.31 20.31 -32.31
CA ILE A 176 22.79 20.46 -32.19
C ILE A 176 23.49 19.05 -32.31
N PRO A 177 24.75 18.93 -32.80
CA PRO A 177 25.27 17.79 -33.57
C PRO A 177 25.93 16.63 -32.80
N THR A 178 26.16 15.55 -33.57
CA THR A 178 26.52 14.17 -33.21
C THR A 178 27.96 13.93 -32.72
N ILE A 179 28.07 13.16 -31.64
CA ILE A 179 29.25 12.43 -31.15
C ILE A 179 29.06 10.95 -31.54
N PRO A 180 30.12 10.18 -31.90
CA PRO A 180 29.97 8.78 -32.32
C PRO A 180 29.33 7.93 -31.23
N ALA A 181 28.29 7.18 -31.64
CA ALA A 181 27.39 6.44 -30.77
C ALA A 181 28.11 5.28 -30.04
N PRO A 182 28.00 5.20 -28.69
CA PRO A 182 27.96 3.89 -28.04
C PRO A 182 26.72 3.15 -28.56
N THR A 183 26.81 1.83 -28.61
CA THR A 183 25.74 0.91 -29.07
C THR A 183 24.37 1.43 -28.65
N THR A 184 23.51 1.69 -29.64
CA THR A 184 22.17 2.25 -29.47
C THR A 184 21.47 1.59 -28.28
N PRO A 185 21.10 2.32 -27.21
CA PRO A 185 20.17 1.80 -26.22
C PRO A 185 18.94 1.33 -26.98
N VAL A 186 18.47 0.11 -26.71
CA VAL A 186 17.15 -0.30 -27.18
C VAL A 186 16.19 0.79 -26.71
N ALA A 187 15.54 1.49 -27.64
CA ALA A 187 14.53 2.46 -27.27
C ALA A 187 13.46 1.68 -26.50
N SER A 188 13.40 1.90 -25.19
CA SER A 188 12.45 1.20 -24.34
C SER A 188 11.05 1.53 -24.81
N GLY A 189 10.24 0.50 -25.02
CA GLY A 189 8.81 0.64 -25.22
C GLY A 189 8.04 0.92 -23.94
N TYR A 190 8.71 0.96 -22.77
CA TYR A 190 8.07 1.11 -21.46
C TYR A 190 8.21 2.55 -20.91
N GLN A 191 7.09 3.15 -20.51
CA GLN A 191 7.00 4.50 -19.97
C GLN A 191 6.53 4.53 -18.50
N ILE A 192 7.24 5.29 -17.66
CA ILE A 192 6.83 5.57 -16.28
C ILE A 192 6.54 7.05 -16.15
N ASP A 193 5.26 7.37 -16.09
CA ASP A 193 4.77 8.70 -15.76
C ASP A 193 4.66 8.87 -14.24
N MET A 194 4.95 10.08 -13.76
CA MET A 194 4.82 10.41 -12.33
C MET A 194 3.98 11.67 -12.12
N ASN A 195 3.07 11.60 -11.14
CA ASN A 195 2.43 12.77 -10.57
C ASN A 195 3.00 13.02 -9.17
N MET A 196 3.86 14.04 -9.06
CA MET A 196 4.63 14.31 -7.84
C MET A 196 4.06 15.50 -7.07
N GLN A 197 3.82 15.32 -5.77
CA GLN A 197 3.34 16.35 -4.85
C GLN A 197 4.21 16.39 -3.59
N GLY A 198 4.40 17.58 -3.02
CA GLY A 198 5.17 17.77 -1.78
C GLY A 198 6.70 17.69 -1.93
N LEU A 199 7.22 17.45 -3.14
CA LEU A 199 8.65 17.36 -3.43
C LEU A 199 9.23 18.68 -3.98
N THR A 200 10.49 18.97 -3.65
CA THR A 200 11.25 20.05 -4.29
C THR A 200 11.57 19.74 -5.76
N ALA A 201 11.95 20.73 -6.56
CA ALA A 201 12.29 20.51 -7.97
C ALA A 201 13.50 19.57 -8.17
N SER A 202 14.47 19.60 -7.25
CA SER A 202 15.64 18.71 -7.27
C SER A 202 15.27 17.28 -6.89
N GLN A 203 14.41 17.09 -5.88
CA GLN A 203 13.85 15.78 -5.54
C GLN A 203 13.04 15.20 -6.71
N GLN A 204 12.17 16.00 -7.34
CA GLN A 204 11.44 15.56 -8.54
C GLN A 204 12.38 15.16 -9.70
N ALA A 205 13.57 15.74 -9.81
CA ALA A 205 14.57 15.30 -10.80
C ALA A 205 15.15 13.92 -10.45
N ILE A 206 15.42 13.66 -9.17
CA ILE A 206 15.90 12.35 -8.68
C ILE A 206 14.85 11.26 -8.94
N PHE A 207 13.57 11.53 -8.68
CA PHE A 207 12.49 10.57 -8.97
C PHE A 207 12.38 10.24 -10.46
N ARG A 208 12.49 11.24 -11.32
CA ARG A 208 12.51 11.03 -12.78
C ARG A 208 13.73 10.25 -13.24
N ASP A 209 14.90 10.46 -12.64
CA ASP A 209 16.10 9.69 -12.96
C ASP A 209 15.96 8.20 -12.60
N ALA A 210 15.40 7.92 -11.41
CA ALA A 210 15.07 6.55 -11.00
C ALA A 210 14.03 5.90 -11.93
N ALA A 211 13.00 6.65 -12.36
CA ALA A 211 12.03 6.20 -13.35
C ALA A 211 12.72 5.82 -14.69
N LEU A 212 13.60 6.69 -15.19
CA LEU A 212 14.35 6.45 -16.42
C LEU A 212 15.23 5.20 -16.33
N HIS A 213 15.78 4.89 -15.15
CA HIS A 213 16.55 3.67 -14.94
C HIS A 213 15.66 2.42 -15.08
N TRP A 214 14.48 2.40 -14.46
CA TRP A 214 13.53 1.30 -14.66
C TRP A 214 13.04 1.17 -16.11
N GLN A 215 12.90 2.29 -16.82
CA GLN A 215 12.62 2.25 -18.26
C GLN A 215 13.79 1.69 -19.09
N GLN A 216 15.04 1.76 -18.63
CA GLN A 216 16.16 1.07 -19.29
C GLN A 216 16.14 -0.43 -19.01
N VAL A 217 15.69 -0.81 -17.81
CA VAL A 217 15.55 -2.21 -17.40
C VAL A 217 14.39 -2.89 -18.14
N ILE A 218 13.23 -2.27 -18.22
CA ILE A 218 12.04 -2.82 -18.88
C ILE A 218 11.98 -2.26 -20.29
N ILE A 219 12.19 -3.11 -21.29
CA ILE A 219 12.30 -2.69 -22.70
C ILE A 219 11.06 -3.00 -23.54
N GLY A 220 10.19 -3.89 -23.05
CA GLY A 220 8.95 -4.24 -23.75
C GLY A 220 7.79 -3.32 -23.37
N ASP A 221 7.11 -2.82 -24.38
CA ASP A 221 5.83 -2.13 -24.28
C ASP A 221 4.74 -3.05 -23.69
N VAL A 222 3.84 -2.50 -22.87
CA VAL A 222 2.65 -3.20 -22.37
C VAL A 222 1.38 -2.43 -22.73
N PRO A 223 0.24 -3.11 -22.97
CA PRO A 223 -0.96 -2.43 -23.46
C PRO A 223 -1.38 -1.22 -22.60
N ASN A 224 -1.62 -0.09 -23.24
CA ASN A 224 -2.09 1.13 -22.59
C ASN A 224 -3.34 0.85 -21.77
N SER A 225 -3.45 1.52 -20.62
CA SER A 225 -4.60 1.45 -19.74
C SER A 225 -5.23 2.82 -19.55
N VAL A 226 -6.35 2.90 -18.86
CA VAL A 226 -7.01 4.16 -18.55
C VAL A 226 -7.17 4.28 -17.04
N TYR A 227 -6.63 5.36 -16.48
CA TYR A 227 -6.76 5.69 -15.07
C TYR A 227 -7.41 7.07 -14.93
N ASN A 228 -8.59 7.15 -14.29
CA ASN A 228 -9.34 8.40 -14.12
C ASN A 228 -9.54 9.21 -15.41
N GLY A 229 -9.79 8.52 -16.53
CA GLY A 229 -9.98 9.15 -17.84
C GLY A 229 -8.69 9.61 -18.54
N ARG A 230 -7.51 9.43 -17.91
CA ARG A 230 -6.21 9.61 -18.53
C ARG A 230 -5.72 8.29 -19.11
N THR A 231 -5.30 8.31 -20.37
CA THR A 231 -4.53 7.21 -20.95
C THR A 231 -3.20 7.10 -20.21
N VAL A 232 -2.91 5.91 -19.71
CA VAL A 232 -1.63 5.53 -19.11
C VAL A 232 -0.89 4.67 -20.12
N ASP A 233 0.21 5.19 -20.62
CA ASP A 233 1.23 4.41 -21.31
C ASP A 233 2.07 3.73 -20.22
N ASP A 234 2.03 2.40 -20.18
CA ASP A 234 2.73 1.52 -19.24
C ASP A 234 2.51 1.68 -17.73
N LEU A 235 2.96 2.77 -17.10
CA LEU A 235 2.82 2.93 -15.64
C LEU A 235 2.66 4.40 -15.24
N LEU A 236 1.64 4.68 -14.42
CA LEU A 236 1.49 5.96 -13.75
C LEU A 236 1.70 5.80 -12.24
N ILE A 237 2.65 6.56 -11.69
CA ILE A 237 2.94 6.55 -10.25
C ILE A 237 2.52 7.87 -9.63
N ALA A 238 1.65 7.81 -8.62
CA ALA A 238 1.34 8.94 -7.77
C ALA A 238 2.35 9.01 -6.62
N VAL A 239 3.13 10.08 -6.56
CA VAL A 239 4.17 10.30 -5.57
C VAL A 239 3.77 11.44 -4.63
N SER A 240 3.87 11.20 -3.33
CA SER A 240 3.61 12.21 -2.31
C SER A 240 4.70 12.26 -1.24
N ALA A 241 4.97 13.46 -0.74
CA ALA A 241 5.80 13.67 0.44
C ALA A 241 4.95 14.27 1.56
N GLY A 242 4.87 13.55 2.67
CA GLY A 242 4.12 13.96 3.86
C GLY A 242 4.87 13.55 5.12
N TYR A 243 4.46 14.04 6.29
CA TYR A 243 5.03 13.57 7.55
C TYR A 243 4.55 12.14 7.82
N ILE A 244 5.47 11.20 8.12
CA ILE A 244 5.13 9.83 8.51
C ILE A 244 5.46 9.63 9.99
N ASP A 245 6.74 9.63 10.37
CA ASP A 245 7.17 9.36 11.74
C ASP A 245 8.35 10.23 12.22
N GLY A 246 8.91 11.07 11.37
CA GLY A 246 10.01 11.97 11.71
C GLY A 246 11.29 11.56 11.01
N ARG A 247 12.44 11.64 11.68
CA ARG A 247 13.72 11.31 11.05
C ARG A 247 14.20 9.92 11.43
N GLY A 248 14.66 9.15 10.46
CA GLY A 248 15.34 7.87 10.65
C GLY A 248 14.40 6.70 10.99
N GLY A 249 13.10 6.88 10.75
CA GLY A 249 12.09 5.82 10.80
C GLY A 249 11.76 5.33 9.39
N VAL A 250 10.50 5.40 9.00
CA VAL A 250 10.03 5.04 7.65
C VAL A 250 10.48 6.10 6.64
N LEU A 251 11.44 5.74 5.78
CA LEU A 251 11.93 6.64 4.72
C LEU A 251 10.88 6.87 3.63
N GLY A 252 10.15 5.81 3.27
CA GLY A 252 9.09 5.81 2.29
C GLY A 252 8.46 4.42 2.16
N GLY A 253 7.42 4.34 1.34
CA GLY A 253 6.77 3.08 1.02
C GLY A 253 5.95 3.19 -0.25
N ALA A 254 5.83 2.07 -0.96
CA ALA A 254 5.20 2.01 -2.26
C ALA A 254 4.36 0.76 -2.46
N ASN A 255 3.29 0.90 -3.24
CA ASN A 255 2.41 -0.21 -3.61
C ASN A 255 1.81 0.00 -5.01
N ALA A 256 1.65 -1.11 -5.75
CA ALA A 256 0.78 -1.16 -6.92
C ALA A 256 -0.68 -1.25 -6.48
N ASP A 257 -1.58 -0.50 -7.12
CA ASP A 257 -2.99 -0.46 -6.73
C ASP A 257 -3.96 -0.73 -7.91
N ARG A 258 -3.47 -0.74 -9.15
CA ARG A 258 -4.27 -1.09 -10.33
C ARG A 258 -3.48 -1.95 -11.30
N PHE A 259 -4.17 -2.98 -11.80
CA PHE A 259 -3.56 -4.05 -12.60
C PHE A 259 -4.27 -4.22 -13.93
N ARG A 260 -3.49 -4.49 -14.99
CA ARG A 260 -4.02 -4.77 -16.32
C ARG A 260 -4.83 -6.06 -16.33
N ALA A 261 -5.95 -6.04 -17.06
CA ALA A 261 -6.68 -7.27 -17.34
C ALA A 261 -5.80 -8.25 -18.15
N GLY A 262 -5.74 -9.51 -17.73
CA GLY A 262 -4.90 -10.53 -18.37
C GLY A 262 -3.52 -10.64 -17.72
N SER A 263 -2.57 -9.75 -18.08
CA SER A 263 -1.20 -9.85 -17.57
C SER A 263 -1.10 -9.67 -16.05
N GLN A 264 -2.04 -8.89 -15.48
CA GLN A 264 -2.00 -8.39 -14.10
C GLN A 264 -0.75 -7.57 -13.76
N LEU A 265 -0.07 -7.04 -14.77
CA LEU A 265 1.00 -6.09 -14.54
C LEU A 265 0.41 -4.74 -14.07
N PRO A 266 1.04 -4.09 -13.08
CA PRO A 266 0.65 -2.75 -12.61
C PRO A 266 0.57 -1.74 -13.75
N TYR A 267 -0.50 -0.96 -13.80
CA TYR A 267 -0.56 0.28 -14.61
C TYR A 267 -0.70 1.53 -13.74
N HIS A 268 -1.00 1.38 -12.44
CA HIS A 268 -0.94 2.47 -11.49
C HIS A 268 -0.43 1.97 -10.14
N GLY A 269 0.27 2.86 -9.43
CA GLY A 269 0.66 2.66 -8.05
C GLY A 269 0.97 3.97 -7.35
N THR A 270 1.31 3.85 -6.07
CA THR A 270 1.57 4.98 -5.18
C THR A 270 2.92 4.84 -4.52
N ILE A 271 3.55 5.98 -4.25
CA ILE A 271 4.75 6.09 -3.43
C ILE A 271 4.55 7.24 -2.45
N GLN A 272 4.80 7.00 -1.17
CA GLN A 272 4.80 8.02 -0.12
C GLN A 272 6.16 8.07 0.56
N PHE A 273 6.73 9.26 0.71
CA PHE A 273 7.99 9.49 1.41
C PHE A 273 7.78 10.33 2.67
N ASP A 274 8.58 10.08 3.71
CA ASP A 274 8.62 10.98 4.86
C ASP A 274 9.33 12.28 4.48
N SER A 275 8.56 13.36 4.51
CA SER A 275 9.03 14.74 4.32
C SER A 275 10.16 15.13 5.27
N ALA A 276 10.24 14.52 6.46
CA ALA A 276 11.29 14.80 7.45
C ALA A 276 12.65 14.19 7.07
N ASP A 277 12.66 13.12 6.26
CA ASP A 277 13.86 12.40 5.81
C ASP A 277 14.34 12.82 4.41
N LEU A 278 13.44 13.33 3.55
CA LEU A 278 13.76 13.68 2.16
C LEU A 278 14.98 14.60 1.99
N ALA A 279 15.10 15.66 2.81
CA ALA A 279 16.24 16.56 2.74
C ALA A 279 17.56 15.91 3.18
N GLY A 280 17.49 14.97 4.15
CA GLY A 280 18.64 14.19 4.61
C GLY A 280 19.13 13.27 3.49
N MET A 281 18.22 12.46 2.96
CA MET A 281 18.51 11.50 1.88
C MET A 281 19.00 12.17 0.59
N GLU A 282 18.48 13.36 0.28
CA GLU A 282 18.97 14.13 -0.87
C GLU A 282 20.40 14.62 -0.64
N SER A 283 20.74 15.03 0.58
CA SER A 283 22.06 15.58 0.92
C SER A 283 23.16 14.52 1.03
N ASP A 284 22.83 13.31 1.47
CA ASP A 284 23.78 12.20 1.61
C ASP A 284 23.83 11.29 0.37
N GLY A 285 22.96 11.54 -0.62
CA GLY A 285 22.92 10.85 -1.90
C GLY A 285 22.08 9.58 -1.92
N THR A 286 21.49 9.16 -0.79
CA THR A 286 20.72 7.90 -0.70
C THR A 286 19.33 7.99 -1.32
N LEU A 287 18.77 9.20 -1.52
CA LEU A 287 17.40 9.38 -2.01
C LEU A 287 17.16 8.68 -3.35
N ARG A 288 18.15 8.69 -4.26
CA ARG A 288 17.99 8.06 -5.58
C ARG A 288 17.72 6.56 -5.47
N ASP A 289 18.47 5.87 -4.62
CA ASP A 289 18.39 4.43 -4.50
C ASP A 289 17.13 4.01 -3.74
N VAL A 290 16.72 4.78 -2.72
CA VAL A 290 15.41 4.56 -2.06
C VAL A 290 14.27 4.75 -3.06
N VAL A 291 14.29 5.78 -3.89
CA VAL A 291 13.25 5.96 -4.91
C VAL A 291 13.27 4.83 -5.94
N LEU A 292 14.46 4.39 -6.36
CA LEU A 292 14.58 3.27 -7.28
C LEU A 292 13.99 1.99 -6.67
N HIS A 293 14.25 1.74 -5.40
CA HIS A 293 13.67 0.65 -4.61
C HIS A 293 12.13 0.72 -4.58
N GLU A 294 11.57 1.88 -4.22
CA GLU A 294 10.12 2.08 -4.14
C GLU A 294 9.41 1.86 -5.50
N ILE A 295 10.00 2.32 -6.61
CA ILE A 295 9.45 2.04 -7.94
C ILE A 295 9.48 0.53 -8.23
N GLY A 296 10.50 -0.19 -7.76
CA GLY A 296 10.58 -1.65 -7.86
C GLY A 296 9.36 -2.34 -7.21
N HIS A 297 8.93 -1.88 -6.04
CA HIS A 297 7.72 -2.36 -5.39
C HIS A 297 6.44 -2.03 -6.19
N VAL A 298 6.36 -0.85 -6.80
CA VAL A 298 5.24 -0.52 -7.71
C VAL A 298 5.22 -1.43 -8.94
N LEU A 299 6.38 -1.83 -9.45
CA LEU A 299 6.50 -2.77 -10.57
C LEU A 299 6.16 -4.21 -10.20
N GLY A 300 6.02 -4.52 -8.91
CA GLY A 300 5.57 -5.81 -8.42
C GLY A 300 6.61 -6.65 -7.70
N ILE A 301 7.85 -6.13 -7.56
CA ILE A 301 8.91 -6.80 -6.81
C ILE A 301 8.50 -6.83 -5.34
N GLY A 302 8.43 -8.01 -4.73
CA GLY A 302 7.95 -8.18 -3.36
C GLY A 302 6.43 -8.14 -3.21
N THR A 303 5.77 -7.18 -3.85
CA THR A 303 4.32 -6.92 -3.69
C THR A 303 3.44 -7.91 -4.47
N LEU A 304 3.94 -8.48 -5.58
CA LEU A 304 3.18 -9.41 -6.41
C LEU A 304 3.66 -10.86 -6.32
N TRP A 305 4.78 -11.15 -5.66
CA TRP A 305 5.34 -12.50 -5.67
C TRP A 305 4.38 -13.57 -5.14
N GLN A 306 3.70 -13.30 -4.02
CA GLN A 306 2.74 -14.23 -3.44
C GLN A 306 1.49 -14.40 -4.32
N SER A 307 0.89 -13.30 -4.78
CA SER A 307 -0.33 -13.34 -5.59
C SER A 307 -0.10 -13.99 -6.97
N ARG A 308 1.14 -13.97 -7.46
CA ARG A 308 1.58 -14.60 -8.71
C ARG A 308 2.10 -16.03 -8.53
N GLY A 309 2.08 -16.56 -7.30
CA GLY A 309 2.55 -17.92 -7.01
C GLY A 309 4.07 -18.09 -7.18
N LEU A 310 4.82 -17.00 -7.09
CA LEU A 310 6.28 -16.97 -7.21
C LEU A 310 6.98 -16.97 -5.84
N LEU A 311 6.24 -16.95 -4.73
CA LEU A 311 6.79 -17.05 -3.38
C LEU A 311 6.43 -18.39 -2.74
N ALA A 312 7.44 -19.14 -2.31
CA ALA A 312 7.29 -20.36 -1.53
C ALA A 312 7.68 -20.12 -0.07
N GLY A 313 6.98 -20.80 0.86
CA GLY A 313 7.33 -20.76 2.29
C GLY A 313 7.08 -19.40 2.96
N ALA A 314 6.19 -18.56 2.41
CA ALA A 314 5.79 -17.29 3.01
C ALA A 314 5.39 -17.46 4.48
N GLY A 315 5.79 -16.52 5.33
CA GLY A 315 5.56 -16.52 6.77
C GLY A 315 6.50 -17.46 7.55
N THR A 316 7.40 -18.19 6.89
CA THR A 316 8.34 -19.11 7.55
C THR A 316 9.77 -18.55 7.58
N SER A 317 10.67 -19.24 8.28
CA SER A 317 12.11 -18.93 8.23
C SER A 317 12.75 -19.28 6.89
N ASN A 318 12.08 -20.06 6.03
CA ASN A 318 12.61 -20.59 4.78
C ASN A 318 11.77 -20.11 3.59
N SER A 319 11.37 -18.84 3.59
CA SER A 319 10.73 -18.24 2.42
C SER A 319 11.74 -18.05 1.28
N GLY A 320 11.26 -18.20 0.04
CA GLY A 320 12.07 -18.03 -1.15
C GLY A 320 11.26 -17.80 -2.41
N PHE A 321 11.79 -16.98 -3.30
CA PHE A 321 11.23 -16.69 -4.61
C PHE A 321 11.60 -17.81 -5.58
N ILE A 322 10.61 -18.38 -6.26
CA ILE A 322 10.75 -19.58 -7.08
C ILE A 322 10.65 -19.30 -8.58
N GLY A 323 10.72 -18.03 -8.99
CA GLY A 323 10.77 -17.65 -10.40
C GLY A 323 12.03 -18.21 -11.08
N PRO A 324 11.88 -18.97 -12.19
CA PRO A 324 13.00 -19.67 -12.81
C PRO A 324 14.09 -18.74 -13.34
N HIS A 325 13.76 -17.52 -13.79
CA HIS A 325 14.76 -16.58 -14.28
C HIS A 325 15.61 -16.04 -13.13
N ALA A 326 15.00 -15.57 -12.04
CA ALA A 326 15.74 -15.09 -10.87
C ALA A 326 16.55 -16.19 -10.19
N VAL A 327 16.03 -17.42 -10.12
CA VAL A 327 16.76 -18.58 -9.57
C VAL A 327 17.99 -18.91 -10.42
N ALA A 328 17.92 -18.79 -11.74
CA ALA A 328 19.07 -19.01 -12.62
C ALA A 328 20.17 -17.97 -12.38
N GLU A 329 19.82 -16.69 -12.24
CA GLU A 329 20.77 -15.61 -11.95
C GLU A 329 21.36 -15.73 -10.53
N TYR A 330 20.56 -16.12 -9.53
CA TYR A 330 21.05 -16.39 -8.19
C TYR A 330 22.06 -17.55 -8.15
N ASN A 331 21.81 -18.61 -8.92
CA ASN A 331 22.75 -19.73 -9.04
C ASN A 331 24.04 -19.34 -9.77
N ALA A 332 23.95 -18.47 -10.79
CA ALA A 332 25.13 -17.92 -11.44
C ALA A 332 25.95 -17.02 -10.50
N LEU A 333 25.28 -16.24 -9.66
CA LEU A 333 25.88 -15.34 -8.67
C LEU A 333 26.61 -16.09 -7.56
N THR A 334 26.06 -17.20 -7.09
CA THR A 334 26.60 -17.98 -5.96
C THR A 334 27.43 -19.20 -6.39
N GLY A 335 27.43 -19.57 -7.67
CA GLY A 335 27.99 -20.83 -8.16
C GLY A 335 27.21 -22.07 -7.69
N GLY A 336 25.94 -21.89 -7.30
CA GLY A 336 25.11 -22.89 -6.63
C GLY A 336 24.07 -23.60 -7.51
N HIS A 337 23.25 -24.43 -6.85
CA HIS A 337 22.11 -25.15 -7.44
C HIS A 337 20.88 -25.07 -6.52
N ALA A 338 20.55 -23.86 -6.07
CA ALA A 338 19.34 -23.57 -5.33
C ALA A 338 18.09 -23.66 -6.23
N ILE A 339 16.95 -23.94 -5.59
CA ILE A 339 15.63 -24.01 -6.23
C ILE A 339 14.76 -22.77 -5.94
N ALA A 340 15.26 -21.86 -5.11
CA ALA A 340 14.61 -20.61 -4.74
C ALA A 340 15.66 -19.57 -4.37
N VAL A 341 15.39 -18.29 -4.63
CA VAL A 341 16.15 -17.16 -4.14
C VAL A 341 15.69 -16.85 -2.70
N PRO A 342 16.58 -16.79 -1.69
CA PRO A 342 16.18 -16.48 -0.33
C PRO A 342 15.44 -15.14 -0.20
N VAL A 343 14.25 -15.17 0.38
CA VAL A 343 13.45 -13.99 0.67
C VAL A 343 13.58 -13.65 2.16
N GLU A 344 13.43 -12.38 2.49
CA GLU A 344 13.57 -11.86 3.85
C GLU A 344 12.62 -12.58 4.80
N ASN A 345 13.18 -13.08 5.89
CA ASN A 345 12.52 -13.94 6.86
C ASN A 345 12.54 -13.33 8.28
N ALA A 346 12.92 -12.06 8.39
CA ALA A 346 12.90 -11.22 9.57
C ALA A 346 12.14 -9.92 9.28
N GLY A 347 11.95 -9.10 10.32
CA GLY A 347 11.12 -7.89 10.22
C GLY A 347 9.61 -8.17 10.19
N GLY A 348 8.85 -7.09 10.02
CA GLY A 348 7.39 -7.12 9.87
C GLY A 348 6.93 -7.43 8.45
N SER A 349 5.64 -7.40 8.17
CA SER A 349 5.07 -7.65 6.82
C SER A 349 5.57 -6.68 5.75
N GLY A 350 5.97 -5.46 6.14
CA GLY A 350 6.62 -4.50 5.24
C GLY A 350 8.06 -4.85 4.88
N THR A 351 8.67 -5.88 5.49
CA THR A 351 10.06 -6.28 5.23
C THR A 351 10.14 -7.76 4.86
N ARG A 352 9.61 -8.62 5.73
CA ARG A 352 9.48 -10.06 5.52
C ARG A 352 8.69 -10.33 4.24
N ASP A 353 9.12 -11.32 3.47
CA ASP A 353 8.43 -11.83 2.28
C ASP A 353 8.30 -10.85 1.10
N ALA A 354 8.64 -9.57 1.30
CA ALA A 354 8.61 -8.51 0.29
C ALA A 354 10.02 -8.12 -0.22
N HIS A 355 11.08 -8.56 0.45
CA HIS A 355 12.46 -8.16 0.15
C HIS A 355 13.36 -9.37 -0.06
N TRP A 356 14.49 -9.16 -0.73
CA TRP A 356 15.57 -10.13 -0.66
C TRP A 356 16.13 -10.21 0.75
N ARG A 357 16.57 -11.41 1.15
CA ARG A 357 17.09 -11.63 2.50
C ARG A 357 18.39 -10.86 2.72
N GLU A 358 18.35 -9.84 3.56
CA GLU A 358 19.49 -8.94 3.79
C GLU A 358 20.69 -9.69 4.37
N SER A 359 20.47 -10.67 5.24
CA SER A 359 21.56 -11.51 5.80
C SER A 359 22.32 -12.34 4.77
N ILE A 360 21.82 -12.44 3.54
CA ILE A 360 22.46 -13.12 2.41
C ILE A 360 22.92 -12.09 1.37
N PHE A 361 22.13 -11.06 1.11
CA PHE A 361 22.34 -10.15 -0.02
C PHE A 361 22.90 -8.77 0.37
N GLY A 362 23.16 -8.52 1.65
CA GLY A 362 23.80 -7.29 2.11
C GLY A 362 23.16 -6.04 1.51
N SER A 363 23.92 -5.33 0.69
CA SER A 363 23.53 -4.04 0.09
C SER A 363 22.78 -4.12 -1.24
N GLU A 364 22.18 -5.25 -1.61
CA GLU A 364 21.37 -5.30 -2.86
C GLU A 364 20.16 -4.36 -2.78
N LEU A 365 19.82 -3.70 -3.90
CA LEU A 365 18.78 -2.67 -3.97
C LEU A 365 17.47 -3.03 -3.27
N MET A 366 16.94 -4.24 -3.46
CA MET A 366 15.64 -4.69 -2.96
C MET A 366 15.76 -5.47 -1.64
N THR A 367 16.83 -5.24 -0.87
CA THR A 367 16.87 -5.61 0.56
C THR A 367 16.15 -4.57 1.41
N GLY A 368 15.63 -4.97 2.57
CA GLY A 368 14.67 -4.17 3.33
C GLY A 368 15.24 -3.00 4.15
N TYR A 369 16.54 -2.73 4.08
CA TYR A 369 17.17 -1.70 4.91
C TYR A 369 18.23 -0.93 4.14
N VAL A 370 18.15 0.41 4.23
CA VAL A 370 19.14 1.31 3.64
C VAL A 370 20.11 1.75 4.72
N GLY A 371 21.40 1.49 4.49
CA GLY A 371 22.48 2.04 5.32
C GLY A 371 22.92 3.43 4.82
N PRO A 372 23.41 4.32 5.70
CA PRO A 372 23.93 5.62 5.28
C PRO A 372 25.18 5.47 4.40
N GLY A 373 25.19 6.14 3.24
CA GLY A 373 26.34 6.20 2.33
C GLY A 373 26.66 4.89 1.58
N VAL A 374 25.70 3.97 1.50
CA VAL A 374 25.87 2.67 0.84
C VAL A 374 25.33 2.75 -0.59
N ASN A 375 26.14 2.32 -1.56
CA ASN A 375 25.67 2.11 -2.93
C ASN A 375 24.81 0.85 -2.97
N LEU A 376 23.57 0.94 -3.44
CA LEU A 376 22.62 -0.18 -3.48
C LEU A 376 22.47 -0.72 -4.92
N PRO A 377 23.35 -1.64 -5.38
CA PRO A 377 23.33 -2.11 -6.76
C PRO A 377 22.03 -2.86 -7.11
N LEU A 378 21.47 -2.54 -8.28
CA LEU A 378 20.39 -3.31 -8.89
C LEU A 378 20.94 -4.58 -9.52
N SER A 379 20.74 -5.73 -8.88
CA SER A 379 21.30 -7.00 -9.36
C SER A 379 20.57 -7.56 -10.58
N ARG A 380 21.28 -8.41 -11.35
CA ARG A 380 20.68 -9.26 -12.38
C ARG A 380 19.55 -10.13 -11.83
N MET A 381 19.70 -10.63 -10.60
CA MET A 381 18.68 -11.42 -9.91
C MET A 381 17.37 -10.63 -9.73
N THR A 382 17.45 -9.37 -9.31
CA THR A 382 16.29 -8.48 -9.18
C THR A 382 15.62 -8.21 -10.53
N ILE A 383 16.40 -7.89 -11.56
CA ILE A 383 15.86 -7.66 -12.92
C ILE A 383 15.18 -8.93 -13.46
N ALA A 384 15.77 -10.11 -13.24
CA ALA A 384 15.18 -11.38 -13.67
C ALA A 384 13.85 -11.68 -12.97
N SER A 385 13.64 -11.19 -11.73
CA SER A 385 12.35 -11.35 -11.05
C SER A 385 11.20 -10.61 -11.75
N LEU A 386 11.49 -9.52 -12.46
CA LEU A 386 10.51 -8.84 -13.32
C LEU A 386 10.19 -9.68 -14.57
N ALA A 387 11.17 -10.39 -15.14
CA ALA A 387 10.91 -11.33 -16.22
C ALA A 387 9.97 -12.46 -15.77
N ASP A 388 10.17 -12.97 -14.55
CA ASP A 388 9.28 -13.97 -13.93
C ASP A 388 7.85 -13.43 -13.67
N LEU A 389 7.69 -12.11 -13.46
CA LEU A 389 6.38 -11.45 -13.38
C LEU A 389 5.71 -11.27 -14.75
N GLY A 390 6.49 -11.30 -15.84
CA GLY A 390 6.01 -11.20 -17.22
C GLY A 390 6.47 -9.95 -17.98
N TYR A 391 7.41 -9.18 -17.44
CA TYR A 391 8.03 -8.05 -18.15
C TYR A 391 9.09 -8.54 -19.16
N GLN A 392 9.29 -7.78 -20.24
CA GLN A 392 10.46 -7.96 -21.10
C GLN A 392 11.57 -7.04 -20.60
N VAL A 393 12.70 -7.63 -20.19
CA VAL A 393 13.76 -6.91 -19.50
C VAL A 393 15.10 -6.97 -20.24
N ASP A 394 15.90 -5.92 -20.10
CA ASP A 394 17.31 -5.87 -20.50
C ASP A 394 18.21 -6.18 -19.30
N MET A 395 18.74 -7.40 -19.28
CA MET A 395 19.63 -7.86 -18.22
C MET A 395 20.99 -7.13 -18.19
N SER A 396 21.34 -6.36 -19.23
CA SER A 396 22.57 -5.55 -19.27
C SER A 396 22.46 -4.24 -18.51
N ALA A 397 21.24 -3.83 -18.14
CA ALA A 397 20.98 -2.67 -17.29
C ALA A 397 21.30 -2.93 -15.79
N ALA A 398 21.67 -4.17 -15.43
CA ALA A 398 22.08 -4.52 -14.07
C ALA A 398 23.40 -3.87 -13.67
N ASP A 399 23.50 -3.50 -12.40
CA ASP A 399 24.76 -3.09 -11.79
C ASP A 399 25.66 -4.29 -11.51
N PRO A 400 26.99 -4.12 -11.51
CA PRO A 400 27.91 -5.11 -10.97
C PRO A 400 27.58 -5.41 -9.50
N TYR A 401 27.31 -6.67 -9.20
CA TYR A 401 26.93 -7.12 -7.87
C TYR A 401 27.52 -8.51 -7.55
N GLN A 402 27.89 -8.73 -6.30
CA GLN A 402 28.45 -9.99 -5.78
C GLN A 402 27.89 -10.23 -4.37
N VAL A 403 27.72 -11.51 -4.01
CA VAL A 403 27.24 -11.97 -2.69
C VAL A 403 28.40 -12.36 -1.79
#